data_AF-A0A5E4HVE1-F1
#
_entry.id   AF-A0A5E4HVE1-F1
#
_cell.length_a   1.000
_cell.length_b   1.000
_cell.length_c   1.000
_cell.angle_alpha   90.00
_cell.angle_beta   90.00
_cell.angle_gamma   90.00
#
_symmetry.space_group_name_H-M   'P 1'
#
loop_
_entity.id
_entity.type
_entity.pdbx_description
1 polymer ?
#
loop_
_entity_poly.entity_id
_entity_poly.type
_entity_poly.pdbx_seq_one_letter_code
_entity_poly.pdbx_strand_id
1 'polypeptide(L)'
;MRAPFAILALMLLMAALWAQSNPAGPSGLPLVNQRDIFVPNWLSLSMVALALSIGLIALLFMAGEAFNLPNVRSFARQEVYALAVSVLLIVLVLSGLYAYGQFAERVTSSSLVPGTPIVSGFCNDSLSIYPVNSSNPENKLYADVDWFLGCMPTGEHGKYELLNESVALPYNASAVSPYSAAQWKDGSSKGVMVGHLMNIYIGLFTLELPLGTISTFGVSAYLPEPLVSSISLDFAPHAALSPISEATITITDLIGVGVSTLIMQKILLQFIHQNAIAVFLPLGLGFRAIPFLRKTGSTIIALTLALYFVFPLTIWINQQVYFGLQGGIVNGQYQHPVISDWTNYHTLLQACVPQTPAERENPQLVIDRVQRDIAQPYAANASDVEKALREKIYGSAKNAQGQTVSIYMPTSQANALIEALKNNGQLVTTYLLHPAFALGPSLPVDFFYSALVDQITVGAQWFALNLLFLVNTLIITITLFRDISLAIGGEPRIFGMSKLV
;
A
#
# COMPACT_ATOMS: atom_id res chain seq x y z
N MET A 1 -11.75 -46.13 34.30
CA MET A 1 -11.93 -44.72 33.92
C MET A 1 -12.22 -44.58 32.42
N ARG A 2 -13.29 -45.19 31.88
CA ARG A 2 -13.48 -45.33 30.40
C ARG A 2 -14.72 -44.65 29.79
N ALA A 3 -15.59 -44.04 30.58
CA ALA A 3 -16.82 -43.39 30.08
C ALA A 3 -16.83 -41.84 30.09
N PRO A 4 -16.17 -41.11 31.03
CA PRO A 4 -16.47 -39.68 31.19
C PRO A 4 -15.92 -38.81 30.06
N PHE A 5 -14.79 -39.19 29.43
CA PHE A 5 -14.18 -38.41 28.35
C PHE A 5 -14.96 -38.49 27.02
N ALA A 6 -15.54 -39.65 26.70
CA ALA A 6 -16.38 -39.80 25.51
C ALA A 6 -17.69 -39.00 25.64
N ILE A 7 -18.26 -38.97 26.84
CA ILE A 7 -19.47 -38.20 27.15
C ILE A 7 -19.19 -36.69 27.10
N LEU A 8 -18.05 -36.23 27.64
CA LEU A 8 -17.67 -34.82 27.58
C LEU A 8 -17.43 -34.35 26.13
N ALA A 9 -16.75 -35.18 25.33
CA ALA A 9 -16.52 -34.89 23.92
C ALA A 9 -17.83 -34.87 23.11
N LEU A 10 -18.74 -35.81 23.36
CA LEU A 10 -20.07 -35.85 22.74
C LEU A 10 -20.94 -34.66 23.16
N MET A 11 -20.87 -34.23 24.43
CA MET A 11 -21.59 -33.06 24.94
C MET A 11 -21.05 -31.75 24.33
N LEU A 12 -19.73 -31.61 24.15
CA LEU A 12 -19.15 -30.47 23.45
C LEU A 12 -19.53 -30.45 21.96
N LEU A 13 -19.58 -31.62 21.32
CA LEU A 13 -19.99 -31.76 19.92
C LEU A 13 -21.49 -31.46 19.74
N MET A 14 -22.34 -31.93 20.66
CA MET A 14 -23.77 -31.63 20.71
C MET A 14 -24.03 -30.14 20.99
N ALA A 15 -23.28 -29.51 21.90
CA ALA A 15 -23.40 -28.07 22.16
C ALA A 15 -22.98 -27.22 20.95
N ALA A 16 -21.92 -27.63 20.24
CA ALA A 16 -21.50 -26.97 19.01
C ALA A 16 -22.49 -27.17 17.85
N LEU A 17 -23.06 -28.38 17.70
CA LEU A 17 -24.11 -28.68 16.73
C LEU A 17 -25.41 -27.92 17.04
N TRP A 18 -25.78 -27.81 18.32
CA TRP A 18 -26.97 -27.11 18.77
C TRP A 18 -26.85 -25.59 18.60
N ALA A 19 -25.64 -25.04 18.76
CA ALA A 19 -25.35 -23.64 18.45
C ALA A 19 -25.47 -23.31 16.94
N GLN A 20 -25.24 -24.29 16.05
CA GLN A 20 -25.41 -24.13 14.61
C GLN A 20 -26.85 -24.36 14.13
N SER A 21 -27.66 -25.15 14.84
CA SER A 21 -28.98 -25.58 14.36
C SER A 21 -30.15 -24.65 14.75
N ASN A 22 -29.92 -23.57 15.50
CA ASN A 22 -30.98 -22.64 15.91
C ASN A 22 -30.85 -21.26 15.25
N PRO A 23 -31.34 -21.09 13.99
CA PRO A 23 -31.55 -19.76 13.40
C PRO A 23 -32.83 -19.05 13.91
N ALA A 24 -33.63 -19.72 14.75
CA ALA A 24 -34.88 -19.17 15.27
C ALA A 24 -34.68 -18.56 16.66
N GLY A 25 -34.04 -17.40 16.73
CA GLY A 25 -34.14 -16.52 17.90
C GLY A 25 -35.58 -15.98 18.04
N PRO A 26 -36.05 -15.72 19.28
CA PRO A 26 -37.38 -15.20 19.53
C PRO A 26 -37.59 -13.87 18.78
N SER A 27 -38.58 -13.90 17.88
CA SER A 27 -39.05 -12.80 17.05
C SER A 27 -39.34 -11.56 17.90
N GLY A 28 -38.45 -10.57 17.89
CA GLY A 28 -38.68 -9.33 18.63
C GLY A 28 -37.53 -8.33 18.67
N LEU A 29 -36.31 -8.73 18.33
CA LEU A 29 -35.17 -7.81 18.16
C LEU A 29 -34.91 -7.57 16.67
N PRO A 30 -34.57 -6.34 16.25
CA PRO A 30 -34.26 -6.04 14.85
C PRO A 30 -33.15 -6.99 14.39
N LEU A 31 -33.53 -7.86 13.45
CA LEU A 31 -32.70 -8.92 12.89
C LEU A 31 -31.49 -8.28 12.20
N VAL A 32 -30.35 -8.28 12.89
CA VAL A 32 -29.05 -8.28 12.24
C VAL A 32 -29.05 -9.52 11.34
N ASN A 33 -29.07 -9.28 10.04
CA ASN A 33 -29.16 -10.29 9.00
C ASN A 33 -27.98 -11.25 9.14
N GLN A 34 -28.20 -12.40 9.77
CA GLN A 34 -27.18 -13.39 10.12
C GLN A 34 -26.55 -14.07 8.88
N ARG A 35 -26.98 -13.70 7.67
CA ARG A 35 -26.37 -14.09 6.39
C ARG A 35 -25.11 -13.30 6.02
N ASP A 36 -24.82 -12.19 6.71
CA ASP A 36 -23.73 -11.29 6.28
C ASP A 36 -22.49 -11.36 7.19
N ILE A 37 -22.44 -12.31 8.13
CA ILE A 37 -21.17 -12.75 8.72
C ILE A 37 -20.52 -13.66 7.67
N PHE A 38 -19.93 -13.01 6.67
CA PHE A 38 -19.18 -13.59 5.55
C PHE A 38 -17.83 -14.16 6.05
N VAL A 39 -17.85 -14.86 7.17
CA VAL A 39 -16.80 -15.79 7.51
C VAL A 39 -17.25 -17.10 6.85
N PRO A 40 -16.62 -17.55 5.75
CA PRO A 40 -17.01 -18.77 5.06
C PRO A 40 -17.16 -19.93 6.04
N ASN A 41 -17.98 -20.93 5.70
CA ASN A 41 -18.35 -22.09 6.52
C ASN A 41 -17.18 -23.01 6.94
N TRP A 42 -15.98 -22.47 7.19
CA TRP A 42 -14.78 -23.12 7.71
C TRP A 42 -15.07 -23.83 9.03
N LEU A 43 -15.96 -23.28 9.87
CA LEU A 43 -16.36 -23.94 11.11
C LEU A 43 -17.06 -25.26 10.80
N SER A 44 -18.00 -25.26 9.86
CA SER A 44 -18.68 -26.48 9.40
C SER A 44 -17.70 -27.48 8.81
N LEU A 45 -16.74 -27.02 7.99
CA LEU A 45 -15.68 -27.89 7.45
C LEU A 45 -14.79 -28.47 8.56
N SER A 46 -14.46 -27.67 9.58
CA SER A 46 -13.67 -28.10 10.74
C SER A 46 -14.42 -29.12 11.59
N MET A 47 -15.73 -28.94 11.76
CA MET A 47 -16.60 -29.90 12.45
C MET A 47 -16.68 -31.23 11.69
N VAL A 48 -16.78 -31.20 10.35
CA VAL A 48 -16.72 -32.41 9.51
C VAL A 48 -15.37 -33.11 9.66
N ALA A 49 -14.26 -32.37 9.64
CA ALA A 49 -12.92 -32.94 9.83
C ALA A 49 -12.76 -33.57 11.22
N LEU A 50 -13.25 -32.93 12.28
CA LEU A 50 -13.26 -33.49 13.64
C LEU A 50 -14.10 -34.76 13.72
N ALA A 51 -15.30 -34.76 13.15
CA ALA A 51 -16.19 -35.92 13.15
C ALA A 51 -15.56 -37.11 12.43
N LEU A 52 -14.94 -36.87 11.27
CA LEU A 52 -14.21 -37.89 10.50
C LEU A 52 -13.03 -38.44 11.32
N SER A 53 -12.28 -37.57 12.00
CA SER A 53 -11.16 -37.96 12.86
C SER A 53 -11.62 -38.86 14.01
N ILE A 54 -12.72 -38.49 14.68
CA ILE A 54 -13.32 -39.29 15.76
C ILE A 54 -13.73 -40.67 15.23
N GLY A 55 -14.40 -40.72 14.08
CA GLY A 55 -14.81 -41.97 13.44
C GLY A 55 -13.62 -42.88 13.13
N LEU A 56 -12.56 -42.33 12.56
CA LEU A 56 -11.34 -43.08 12.22
C LEU A 56 -10.65 -43.63 13.47
N ILE A 57 -10.51 -42.82 14.52
CA ILE A 57 -9.93 -43.24 15.81
C ILE A 57 -10.76 -44.37 16.45
N ALA A 58 -12.09 -44.25 16.41
CA ALA A 58 -12.99 -45.28 16.94
C ALA A 58 -12.84 -46.61 16.17
N LEU A 59 -12.79 -46.55 14.84
CA LEU A 59 -12.58 -47.73 13.99
C LEU A 59 -11.22 -48.38 14.24
N LEU A 60 -10.14 -47.60 14.37
CA LEU A 60 -8.82 -48.12 14.70
C LEU A 60 -8.80 -48.79 16.07
N PHE A 61 -9.49 -48.21 17.06
CA PHE A 61 -9.60 -48.82 18.39
C PHE A 61 -10.36 -50.15 18.35
N MET A 62 -11.49 -50.21 17.63
CA MET A 62 -12.27 -51.44 17.44
C MET A 62 -11.46 -52.52 16.70
N ALA A 63 -10.74 -52.14 15.64
CA ALA A 63 -9.87 -53.05 14.91
C ALA A 63 -8.72 -53.56 15.78
N GLY A 64 -8.08 -52.67 16.57
CA GLY A 64 -7.04 -53.06 17.51
C GLY A 64 -7.51 -54.06 18.57
N GLU A 65 -8.76 -53.94 19.04
CA GLU A 65 -9.35 -54.91 19.97
C GLU A 65 -9.74 -56.21 19.26
N ALA A 66 -10.36 -56.14 18.06
CA ALA A 66 -10.83 -57.31 17.31
C ALA A 66 -9.67 -58.24 16.89
N PHE A 67 -8.53 -57.68 16.50
CA PHE A 67 -7.34 -58.44 16.11
C PHE A 67 -6.33 -58.63 17.27
N ASN A 68 -6.65 -58.15 18.48
CA ASN A 68 -5.77 -58.19 19.65
C ASN A 68 -4.36 -57.62 19.38
N LEU A 69 -4.29 -56.51 18.64
CA LEU A 69 -3.03 -55.85 18.27
C LEU A 69 -2.71 -54.73 19.26
N PRO A 70 -1.81 -54.94 20.25
CA PRO A 70 -1.54 -53.95 21.30
C PRO A 70 -1.02 -52.63 20.75
N ASN A 71 -0.26 -52.66 19.65
CA ASN A 71 0.32 -51.48 19.00
C ASN A 71 -0.77 -50.57 18.40
N VAL A 72 -1.81 -51.14 17.79
CA VAL A 72 -2.92 -50.37 17.21
C VAL A 72 -3.74 -49.72 18.32
N ARG A 73 -3.93 -50.43 19.43
CA ARG A 73 -4.63 -49.91 20.61
C ARG A 73 -3.86 -48.74 21.26
N SER A 74 -2.55 -48.86 21.42
CA SER A 74 -1.73 -47.76 21.96
C SER A 74 -1.73 -46.56 21.03
N PHE A 75 -1.66 -46.80 19.72
CA PHE A 75 -1.75 -45.76 18.70
C PHE A 75 -3.08 -45.00 18.79
N ALA A 76 -4.22 -45.71 18.81
CA ALA A 76 -5.53 -45.07 18.93
C ALA A 76 -5.67 -44.22 20.21
N ARG A 77 -5.09 -44.66 21.34
CA ARG A 77 -5.07 -43.85 22.57
C ARG A 77 -4.26 -42.56 22.41
N GLN A 78 -3.11 -42.60 21.74
CA GLN A 78 -2.31 -41.41 21.46
C GLN A 78 -3.07 -40.43 20.55
N GLU A 79 -3.82 -40.95 19.56
CA GLU A 79 -4.63 -40.12 18.66
C GLU A 79 -5.79 -39.41 19.39
N VAL A 80 -6.39 -40.02 20.42
CA VAL A 80 -7.41 -39.34 21.24
C VAL A 80 -6.85 -38.10 21.94
N TYR A 81 -5.62 -38.17 22.48
CA TYR A 81 -4.98 -37.00 23.08
C TYR A 81 -4.70 -35.91 22.04
N ALA A 82 -4.26 -36.29 20.84
CA ALA A 82 -4.03 -35.34 19.75
C ALA A 82 -5.32 -34.64 19.31
N LEU A 83 -6.42 -35.39 19.20
CA LEU A 83 -7.75 -34.84 18.90
C LEU A 83 -8.19 -33.82 19.96
N ALA A 84 -8.01 -34.12 21.25
CA ALA A 84 -8.34 -33.19 22.33
C ALA A 84 -7.59 -31.86 22.21
N VAL A 85 -6.29 -31.91 21.85
CA VAL A 85 -5.50 -30.70 21.58
C VAL A 85 -6.03 -29.95 20.36
N SER A 86 -6.47 -30.63 19.29
CA SER A 86 -7.06 -29.98 18.13
C SER A 86 -8.38 -29.27 18.45
N VAL A 87 -9.23 -29.85 19.31
CA VAL A 87 -10.44 -29.18 19.81
C VAL A 87 -10.09 -27.93 20.61
N LEU A 88 -9.11 -28.02 21.51
CA LEU A 88 -8.63 -26.86 22.28
C LEU A 88 -8.07 -25.76 21.36
N LEU A 89 -7.34 -26.15 20.31
CA LEU A 89 -6.83 -25.22 19.31
C LEU A 89 -7.96 -24.50 18.57
N ILE A 90 -9.02 -25.21 18.16
CA ILE A 90 -10.18 -24.58 17.49
C ILE A 90 -10.83 -23.54 18.41
N VAL A 91 -11.00 -23.86 19.70
CA VAL A 91 -11.53 -22.91 20.69
C VAL A 91 -10.61 -21.69 20.83
N LEU A 92 -9.29 -21.90 20.84
CA LEU A 92 -8.30 -20.82 20.91
C LEU A 92 -8.30 -19.93 19.66
N VAL A 93 -8.46 -20.52 18.46
CA VAL A 93 -8.57 -19.76 17.22
C VAL A 93 -9.85 -18.93 17.20
N LEU A 94 -10.98 -19.51 17.62
CA LEU A 94 -12.26 -18.78 17.72
C LEU A 94 -12.17 -17.61 18.71
N SER A 95 -11.59 -17.82 19.89
CA SER A 95 -11.39 -16.74 20.86
C SER A 95 -10.41 -15.69 20.37
N GLY A 96 -9.35 -16.11 19.66
CA GLY A 96 -8.37 -15.22 19.03
C GLY A 96 -8.98 -14.35 17.93
N LEU A 97 -9.84 -14.91 17.08
CA LEU A 97 -10.57 -14.15 16.04
C LEU A 97 -11.48 -13.09 16.66
N TYR A 98 -12.24 -13.47 17.70
CA TYR A 98 -13.09 -12.52 18.41
C TYR A 98 -12.27 -11.40 19.09
N ALA A 99 -11.19 -11.75 19.77
CA ALA A 99 -10.31 -10.79 20.42
C ALA A 99 -9.64 -9.86 19.39
N TYR A 100 -9.23 -10.40 18.24
CA TYR A 100 -8.64 -9.63 17.15
C TYR A 100 -9.63 -8.64 16.55
N GLY A 101 -10.89 -9.01 16.34
CA GLY A 101 -11.92 -8.08 15.86
C GLY A 101 -12.06 -6.87 16.79
N GLN A 102 -12.17 -7.10 18.10
CA GLN A 102 -12.24 -6.03 19.10
C GLN A 102 -10.97 -5.17 19.13
N PHE A 103 -9.81 -5.80 18.97
CA PHE A 103 -8.53 -5.11 18.90
C PHE A 103 -8.43 -4.25 17.63
N ALA A 104 -8.82 -4.76 16.46
CA ALA A 104 -8.81 -4.06 15.18
C ALA A 104 -9.68 -2.78 15.20
N GLU A 105 -10.85 -2.84 15.83
CA GLU A 105 -11.72 -1.67 16.00
C GLU A 105 -11.07 -0.57 16.85
N ARG A 106 -10.42 -0.96 17.96
CA ARG A 106 -9.71 -0.03 18.84
C ARG A 106 -8.48 0.57 18.16
N VAL A 107 -7.73 -0.26 17.45
CA VAL A 107 -6.51 0.14 16.75
C VAL A 107 -6.82 1.14 15.65
N THR A 108 -7.81 0.87 14.79
CA THR A 108 -8.23 1.79 13.71
C THR A 108 -8.85 3.10 14.21
N SER A 109 -9.30 3.15 15.47
CA SER A 109 -9.82 4.38 16.10
C SER A 109 -8.79 5.07 17.00
N SER A 110 -7.57 4.53 17.08
CA SER A 110 -6.50 5.07 17.90
C SER A 110 -5.30 5.45 17.04
N SER A 111 -4.46 6.32 17.57
CA SER A 111 -3.13 6.55 17.00
C SER A 111 -2.07 5.99 17.94
N LEU A 112 -1.00 5.40 17.38
CA LEU A 112 0.18 4.99 18.15
C LEU A 112 0.97 6.19 18.68
N VAL A 113 0.94 7.31 17.97
CA VAL A 113 1.74 8.50 18.29
C VAL A 113 0.81 9.61 18.79
N PRO A 114 0.88 10.00 20.07
CA PRO A 114 0.06 11.06 20.63
C PRO A 114 0.18 12.34 19.81
N GLY A 115 -0.96 12.92 19.40
CA GLY A 115 -1.00 14.17 18.63
C GLY A 115 -0.93 14.01 17.11
N THR A 116 -0.82 12.79 16.59
CA THR A 116 -1.02 12.57 15.14
C THR A 116 -2.51 12.43 14.83
N PRO A 117 -2.99 13.00 13.71
CA PRO A 117 -4.39 12.88 13.32
C PRO A 117 -4.73 11.42 13.00
N ILE A 118 -5.84 10.92 13.55
CA ILE A 118 -6.38 9.61 13.16
C ILE A 118 -6.95 9.77 11.76
N VAL A 119 -6.29 9.17 10.79
CA VAL A 119 -6.67 9.26 9.39
C VAL A 119 -7.09 7.87 8.96
N SER A 120 -8.40 7.69 8.91
CA SER A 120 -9.03 6.49 8.39
C SER A 120 -9.73 6.83 7.08
N GLY A 121 -9.44 6.09 6.03
CA GLY A 121 -10.14 6.16 4.76
C GLY A 121 -10.56 4.76 4.31
N PHE A 122 -11.50 4.72 3.37
CA PHE A 122 -11.90 3.47 2.72
C PHE A 122 -11.96 3.71 1.23
N CYS A 123 -11.52 2.72 0.45
CA CYS A 123 -11.73 2.74 -0.99
C CYS A 123 -13.10 2.13 -1.32
N ASN A 124 -13.81 2.71 -2.28
CA ASN A 124 -15.15 2.24 -2.65
C ASN A 124 -15.12 0.81 -3.23
N ASP A 125 -14.07 0.46 -3.97
CA ASP A 125 -13.80 -0.90 -4.47
C ASP A 125 -13.64 -1.90 -3.32
N SER A 126 -12.92 -1.48 -2.28
CA SER A 126 -12.63 -2.29 -1.11
C SER A 126 -13.86 -2.56 -0.24
N LEU A 127 -14.89 -1.70 -0.25
CA LEU A 127 -16.13 -1.93 0.51
C LEU A 127 -16.88 -3.18 0.05
N SER A 128 -16.73 -3.58 -1.22
CA SER A 128 -17.31 -4.82 -1.74
C SER A 128 -16.60 -6.08 -1.21
N ILE A 129 -15.31 -5.96 -0.90
CA ILE A 129 -14.46 -7.05 -0.40
C ILE A 129 -14.48 -7.10 1.14
N TYR A 130 -14.41 -5.93 1.77
CA TYR A 130 -14.39 -5.72 3.22
C TYR A 130 -15.63 -4.92 3.63
N PRO A 131 -16.80 -5.56 3.76
CA PRO A 131 -17.99 -4.86 4.21
C PRO A 131 -17.76 -4.34 5.63
N VAL A 132 -17.68 -3.01 5.77
CA VAL A 132 -17.50 -2.31 7.04
C VAL A 132 -18.85 -2.28 7.75
N ASN A 133 -19.11 -3.31 8.54
CA ASN A 133 -20.30 -3.43 9.38
C ASN A 133 -19.88 -3.66 10.83
N SER A 134 -20.72 -3.29 11.79
CA SER A 134 -20.47 -3.51 13.22
C SER A 134 -20.32 -4.99 13.59
N SER A 135 -20.75 -5.90 12.72
CA SER A 135 -20.64 -7.35 12.94
C SER A 135 -19.23 -7.91 12.71
N ASN A 136 -18.42 -7.28 11.85
CA ASN A 136 -17.09 -7.76 11.46
C ASN A 136 -16.06 -6.62 11.66
N PRO A 137 -15.76 -6.25 12.91
CA PRO A 137 -14.89 -5.11 13.21
C PRO A 137 -13.47 -5.25 12.60
N GLU A 138 -13.01 -6.47 12.34
CA GLU A 138 -11.75 -6.75 11.65
C GLU A 138 -11.72 -6.21 10.21
N ASN A 139 -12.86 -6.16 9.51
CA ASN A 139 -12.93 -5.63 8.14
C ASN A 139 -12.56 -4.15 8.10
N LYS A 140 -12.75 -3.41 9.20
CA LYS A 140 -12.37 -2.00 9.31
C LYS A 140 -10.85 -1.83 9.19
N LEU A 141 -10.07 -2.72 9.83
CA LEU A 141 -8.60 -2.68 9.75
C LEU A 141 -8.11 -3.07 8.37
N TYR A 142 -8.70 -4.09 7.74
CA TYR A 142 -8.37 -4.45 6.37
C TYR A 142 -8.67 -3.33 5.38
N ALA A 143 -9.83 -2.68 5.52
CA ALA A 143 -10.23 -1.59 4.64
C ALA A 143 -9.36 -0.33 4.82
N ASP A 144 -8.97 0.00 6.06
CA ASP A 144 -8.06 1.11 6.38
C ASP A 144 -6.64 0.86 5.83
N VAL A 145 -6.12 -0.35 6.03
CA VAL A 145 -4.81 -0.76 5.50
C VAL A 145 -4.80 -0.80 3.97
N ASP A 146 -5.87 -1.29 3.35
CA ASP A 146 -6.00 -1.31 1.89
C ASP A 146 -6.09 0.11 1.31
N TRP A 147 -6.77 1.02 2.02
CA TRP A 147 -6.78 2.43 1.69
C TRP A 147 -5.39 3.06 1.79
N PHE A 148 -4.63 2.76 2.85
CA PHE A 148 -3.26 3.24 3.00
C PHE A 148 -2.38 2.77 1.84
N LEU A 149 -2.45 1.49 1.46
CA LEU A 149 -1.71 0.96 0.32
C LEU A 149 -2.10 1.66 -0.99
N GLY A 150 -3.39 1.94 -1.21
CA GLY A 150 -3.83 2.61 -2.43
C GLY A 150 -5.15 2.06 -2.96
N CYS A 151 -6.08 2.93 -3.37
CA CYS A 151 -7.29 2.52 -4.07
C CYS A 151 -6.98 2.17 -5.53
N MET A 152 -7.51 1.07 -6.04
CA MET A 152 -7.36 0.75 -7.46
C MET A 152 -8.36 1.56 -8.29
N PRO A 153 -7.99 2.03 -9.49
CA PRO A 153 -8.96 2.61 -10.40
C PRO A 153 -9.87 1.49 -10.92
N THR A 154 -11.08 1.34 -10.39
CA THR A 154 -12.06 0.40 -10.92
C THR A 154 -12.66 0.96 -12.22
N GLY A 155 -12.60 0.16 -13.28
CA GLY A 155 -13.05 0.55 -14.63
C GLY A 155 -14.55 0.50 -14.84
N GLU A 156 -15.36 0.20 -13.82
CA GLU A 156 -16.80 -0.05 -14.00
C GLU A 156 -17.67 1.17 -13.66
N HIS A 157 -18.16 1.77 -14.75
CA HIS A 157 -19.42 2.51 -14.90
C HIS A 157 -19.52 3.93 -14.34
N GLY A 158 -19.09 4.85 -15.21
CA GLY A 158 -20.07 5.76 -15.81
C GLY A 158 -20.12 7.17 -15.24
N LYS A 159 -19.54 8.09 -16.02
CA LYS A 159 -19.51 9.55 -15.85
C LYS A 159 -18.48 10.06 -14.83
N TYR A 160 -17.26 10.20 -15.34
CA TYR A 160 -16.36 11.23 -14.85
C TYR A 160 -16.95 12.60 -15.23
N GLU A 161 -17.84 13.15 -14.41
CA GLU A 161 -18.24 14.55 -14.56
C GLU A 161 -17.09 15.42 -14.08
N LEU A 162 -16.32 15.95 -15.04
CA LEU A 162 -15.44 17.09 -14.84
C LEU A 162 -16.33 18.28 -14.44
N LEU A 163 -16.58 18.43 -13.14
CA LEU A 163 -17.19 19.66 -12.63
C LEU A 163 -16.20 20.80 -12.89
N ASN A 164 -16.49 21.58 -13.94
CA ASN A 164 -16.02 22.95 -14.15
C ASN A 164 -16.50 23.92 -13.05
N GLU A 165 -17.16 23.45 -12.00
CA GLU A 165 -17.52 24.27 -10.86
C GLU A 165 -16.31 24.52 -9.97
N SER A 166 -15.80 25.73 -10.13
CA SER A 166 -15.44 26.66 -9.07
C SER A 166 -16.48 26.65 -7.94
N VAL A 167 -16.48 25.59 -7.12
CA VAL A 167 -17.07 25.70 -5.78
C VAL A 167 -16.19 26.69 -5.03
N ALA A 168 -16.68 27.92 -4.93
CA ALA A 168 -16.15 28.95 -4.07
C ALA A 168 -16.19 28.45 -2.63
N LEU A 169 -15.11 27.78 -2.20
CA LEU A 169 -14.91 27.47 -0.80
C LEU A 169 -14.76 28.82 -0.07
N PRO A 170 -15.51 29.07 1.02
CA PRO A 170 -15.36 30.28 1.79
C PRO A 170 -13.92 30.40 2.29
N TYR A 171 -13.31 31.52 1.92
CA TYR A 171 -11.91 31.92 1.95
C TYR A 171 -11.20 31.93 3.34
N ASN A 172 -11.77 31.31 4.37
CA ASN A 172 -11.29 31.38 5.76
C ASN A 172 -10.83 30.05 6.37
N ALA A 173 -10.65 28.98 5.58
CA ALA A 173 -10.12 27.71 6.08
C ALA A 173 -8.58 27.64 5.93
N SER A 174 -7.87 28.37 6.78
CA SER A 174 -6.40 28.25 6.94
C SER A 174 -6.03 26.95 7.67
N ALA A 175 -6.19 25.83 6.96
CA ALA A 175 -5.57 24.53 7.20
C ALA A 175 -6.21 23.56 6.19
N VAL A 176 -5.98 23.79 4.89
CA VAL A 176 -6.30 22.77 3.89
C VAL A 176 -5.29 21.66 4.11
N SER A 177 -5.73 20.66 4.88
CA SER A 177 -4.92 19.50 5.22
C SER A 177 -4.41 18.82 3.94
N PRO A 178 -3.17 18.28 3.92
CA PRO A 178 -2.64 17.50 2.79
C PRO A 178 -3.60 16.42 2.25
N TYR A 179 -4.60 16.03 3.05
CA TYR A 179 -5.67 15.11 2.67
C TYR A 179 -6.59 15.60 1.53
N SER A 180 -6.75 16.90 1.29
CA SER A 180 -7.68 17.35 0.22
C SER A 180 -7.16 17.11 -1.20
N ALA A 181 -5.84 16.92 -1.37
CA ALA A 181 -5.25 16.50 -2.65
C ALA A 181 -5.49 15.01 -2.94
N ALA A 182 -5.78 14.23 -1.89
CA ALA A 182 -6.07 12.81 -1.92
C ALA A 182 -7.58 12.50 -1.91
N GLN A 183 -8.46 13.45 -2.24
CA GLN A 183 -9.89 13.20 -2.39
C GLN A 183 -10.32 13.44 -3.83
N TRP A 184 -11.09 12.50 -4.38
CA TRP A 184 -11.84 12.73 -5.60
C TRP A 184 -13.02 13.66 -5.31
N LYS A 185 -13.53 14.31 -6.35
CA LYS A 185 -14.61 15.31 -6.25
C LYS A 185 -15.96 14.72 -5.79
N ASP A 186 -16.10 13.39 -5.82
CA ASP A 186 -17.23 12.62 -5.30
C ASP A 186 -17.11 12.27 -3.80
N GLY A 187 -16.01 12.68 -3.14
CA GLY A 187 -15.72 12.32 -1.76
C GLY A 187 -15.06 10.94 -1.60
N SER A 188 -14.76 10.24 -2.70
CA SER A 188 -14.01 8.99 -2.63
C SER A 188 -12.53 9.30 -2.35
N SER A 189 -11.96 8.58 -1.40
CA SER A 189 -10.57 8.84 -1.00
C SER A 189 -9.61 8.16 -1.97
N LYS A 190 -8.63 8.90 -2.47
CA LYS A 190 -7.45 8.37 -3.15
C LYS A 190 -6.60 7.71 -2.07
N GLY A 191 -6.36 6.41 -2.21
CA GLY A 191 -5.45 5.75 -1.30
C GLY A 191 -4.05 6.36 -1.39
N VAL A 192 -3.25 6.17 -0.34
CA VAL A 192 -2.13 7.08 -0.05
C VAL A 192 -0.89 6.73 -0.87
N MET A 193 -0.37 5.51 -0.70
CA MET A 193 0.98 5.14 -1.15
C MET A 193 1.06 4.95 -2.67
N VAL A 194 0.20 4.12 -3.27
CA VAL A 194 0.20 3.89 -4.72
C VAL A 194 -0.08 5.18 -5.50
N GLY A 195 -1.02 6.02 -5.02
CA GLY A 195 -1.34 7.29 -5.68
C GLY A 195 -0.14 8.23 -5.74
N HIS A 196 0.61 8.34 -4.63
CA HIS A 196 1.82 9.16 -4.57
C HIS A 196 2.94 8.61 -5.46
N LEU A 197 3.26 7.33 -5.34
CA LEU A 197 4.33 6.71 -6.15
C LEU A 197 4.01 6.71 -7.64
N MET A 198 2.75 6.53 -8.03
CA MET A 198 2.33 6.62 -9.44
C MET A 198 2.50 8.04 -9.98
N ASN A 199 2.20 9.06 -9.18
CA ASN A 199 2.41 10.46 -9.59
C ASN A 199 3.90 10.76 -9.82
N ILE A 200 4.76 10.31 -8.91
CA ILE A 200 6.22 10.45 -9.04
C ILE A 200 6.72 9.69 -10.28
N TYR A 201 6.25 8.46 -10.47
CA TYR A 201 6.59 7.64 -11.64
C TYR A 201 6.24 8.34 -12.96
N ILE A 202 5.01 8.85 -13.09
CA ILE A 202 4.57 9.58 -14.29
C ILE A 202 5.39 10.87 -14.46
N GLY A 203 5.70 11.56 -13.38
CA GLY A 203 6.53 12.77 -13.40
C GLY A 203 7.95 12.49 -13.92
N LEU A 204 8.61 11.46 -13.39
CA LEU A 204 9.95 11.05 -13.82
C LEU A 204 9.96 10.52 -15.25
N PHE A 205 8.99 9.66 -15.61
CA PHE A 205 8.84 9.16 -16.98
C PHE A 205 8.63 10.30 -18.00
N THR A 206 7.84 11.31 -17.60
CA THR A 206 7.64 12.52 -18.40
C THR A 206 8.92 13.32 -18.59
N LEU A 207 9.78 13.42 -17.57
CA LEU A 207 11.07 14.11 -17.63
C LEU A 207 12.11 13.31 -18.42
N GLU A 208 12.05 11.99 -18.34
CA GLU A 208 12.93 11.08 -19.05
C GLU A 208 12.77 11.17 -20.56
N LEU A 209 11.53 11.26 -21.07
CA LEU A 209 11.26 11.33 -22.51
C LEU A 209 12.01 12.47 -23.24
N PRO A 210 11.94 13.75 -22.81
CA PRO A 210 12.73 14.81 -23.41
C PRO A 210 14.23 14.67 -23.09
N LEU A 211 14.61 14.26 -21.88
CA LEU A 211 16.02 14.13 -21.49
C LEU A 211 16.75 13.06 -22.32
N GLY A 212 16.11 11.91 -22.54
CA GLY A 212 16.62 10.84 -23.39
C GLY A 212 16.75 11.28 -24.85
N THR A 213 15.77 12.04 -25.34
CA THR A 213 15.82 12.57 -26.72
C THR A 213 16.95 13.61 -26.89
N ILE A 214 17.12 14.53 -25.92
CA ILE A 214 18.17 15.56 -25.97
C ILE A 214 19.56 14.95 -25.81
N SER A 215 19.73 14.01 -24.88
CA SER A 215 21.02 13.39 -24.59
C SER A 215 21.54 12.52 -25.74
N THR A 216 20.64 11.95 -26.55
CA THR A 216 20.99 11.15 -27.74
C THR A 216 21.08 11.97 -29.03
N PHE A 217 20.74 13.26 -29.00
CA PHE A 217 20.83 14.12 -30.17
C PHE A 217 22.29 14.43 -30.52
N GLY A 218 22.82 13.67 -31.49
CA GLY A 218 24.11 13.91 -32.12
C GLY A 218 23.94 14.30 -33.58
N VAL A 219 24.62 15.36 -34.00
CA VAL A 219 24.69 15.72 -35.43
C VAL A 219 26.03 15.20 -35.96
N SER A 220 25.96 14.23 -36.87
CA SER A 220 27.12 13.77 -37.64
C SER A 220 27.10 14.47 -39.00
N ALA A 221 28.10 15.31 -39.25
CA ALA A 221 28.28 15.93 -40.56
C ALA A 221 29.21 15.05 -41.40
N TYR A 222 28.65 14.30 -42.34
CA TYR A 222 29.43 13.57 -43.33
C TYR A 222 29.81 14.53 -44.46
N LEU A 223 31.10 14.82 -44.60
CA LEU A 223 31.62 15.56 -45.75
C LEU A 223 31.57 14.63 -46.99
N PRO A 224 30.94 15.04 -48.09
CA PRO A 224 30.88 14.23 -49.31
C PRO A 224 32.29 14.12 -49.91
N GLU A 225 32.84 12.91 -49.91
CA GLU A 225 34.16 12.61 -50.48
C GLU A 225 34.15 12.63 -52.02
N PRO A 226 35.32 12.91 -52.63
CA PRO A 226 36.15 11.77 -53.04
C PRO A 226 37.61 11.84 -52.55
N LEU A 227 38.09 10.73 -51.97
CA LEU A 227 39.44 10.14 -52.08
C LEU A 227 40.48 10.28 -50.94
N VAL A 228 40.24 10.95 -49.81
CA VAL A 228 41.20 10.85 -48.69
C VAL A 228 40.50 10.95 -47.33
N SER A 229 40.47 9.84 -46.59
CA SER A 229 40.09 9.68 -45.18
C SER A 229 39.05 10.69 -44.65
N SER A 230 37.77 10.33 -44.72
CA SER A 230 36.68 11.08 -44.12
C SER A 230 36.96 11.41 -42.65
N ILE A 231 37.12 12.70 -42.38
CA ILE A 231 37.09 13.24 -41.03
C ILE A 231 35.61 13.38 -40.66
N SER A 232 35.09 12.48 -39.83
CA SER A 232 33.77 12.67 -39.23
C SER A 232 33.90 13.63 -38.05
N LEU A 233 33.12 14.70 -38.09
CA LEU A 233 32.92 15.57 -36.94
C LEU A 233 31.58 15.20 -36.32
N ASP A 234 31.65 14.41 -35.25
CA ASP A 234 30.50 14.09 -34.42
C ASP A 234 30.40 15.13 -33.30
N PHE A 235 29.37 15.97 -33.39
CA PHE A 235 29.03 16.90 -32.32
C PHE A 235 27.88 16.33 -31.50
N ALA A 236 28.19 15.99 -30.26
CA ALA A 236 27.22 15.62 -29.22
C ALA A 236 27.21 16.72 -28.14
N PRO A 237 26.56 17.87 -28.38
CA PRO A 237 26.59 19.02 -27.45
C PRO A 237 26.01 18.68 -26.07
N HIS A 238 25.27 17.58 -25.96
CA HIS A 238 24.60 17.13 -24.75
C HIS A 238 25.15 15.82 -24.17
N ALA A 239 26.36 15.40 -24.56
CA ALA A 239 26.98 14.18 -24.04
C ALA A 239 27.07 14.15 -22.50
N ALA A 240 27.22 15.32 -21.86
CA ALA A 240 27.23 15.44 -20.40
C ALA A 240 25.88 15.12 -19.72
N LEU A 241 24.76 15.11 -20.46
CA LEU A 241 23.45 14.72 -19.95
C LEU A 241 23.24 13.20 -19.95
N SER A 242 24.07 12.44 -20.66
CA SER A 242 23.91 10.98 -20.76
C SER A 242 23.97 10.28 -19.38
N PRO A 243 24.93 10.59 -18.47
CA PRO A 243 24.94 10.00 -17.13
C PRO A 243 23.69 10.37 -16.30
N ILE A 244 23.16 11.58 -16.49
CA ILE A 244 21.95 12.05 -15.79
C ILE A 244 20.72 11.32 -16.32
N SER A 245 20.64 11.13 -17.63
CA SER A 245 19.58 10.34 -18.27
C SER A 245 19.59 8.90 -17.76
N GLU A 246 20.76 8.26 -17.70
CA GLU A 246 20.91 6.89 -17.19
C GLU A 246 20.51 6.77 -15.70
N ALA A 247 20.90 7.76 -14.88
CA ALA A 247 20.49 7.82 -13.48
C ALA A 247 18.97 8.02 -13.33
N THR A 248 18.37 8.88 -14.16
CA THR A 248 16.92 9.12 -14.13
C THR A 248 16.15 7.86 -14.53
N ILE A 249 16.56 7.17 -15.59
CA ILE A 249 15.99 5.88 -16.02
C ILE A 249 16.04 4.87 -14.86
N THR A 250 17.21 4.73 -14.23
CA THR A 250 17.40 3.80 -13.10
C THR A 250 16.43 4.12 -11.95
N ILE A 251 16.23 5.39 -11.63
CA ILE A 251 15.31 5.81 -10.55
C ILE A 251 13.85 5.59 -10.96
N THR A 252 13.47 5.91 -12.20
CA THR A 252 12.14 5.62 -12.74
C THR A 252 11.83 4.13 -12.62
N ASP A 253 12.77 3.26 -13.00
CA ASP A 253 12.65 1.80 -12.89
C ASP A 253 12.50 1.35 -11.43
N LEU A 254 13.31 1.88 -10.51
CA LEU A 254 13.21 1.57 -9.08
C LEU A 254 11.84 1.95 -8.50
N ILE A 255 11.31 3.11 -8.88
CA ILE A 255 9.97 3.55 -8.46
C ILE A 255 8.89 2.69 -9.10
N GLY A 256 9.04 2.29 -10.35
CA GLY A 256 8.16 1.32 -11.02
C GLY A 256 8.11 -0.03 -10.29
N VAL A 257 9.26 -0.52 -9.83
CA VAL A 257 9.33 -1.69 -8.93
C VAL A 257 8.61 -1.42 -7.61
N GLY A 258 8.80 -0.24 -7.01
CA GLY A 258 8.10 0.17 -5.78
C GLY A 258 6.57 0.24 -5.93
N VAL A 259 6.06 0.73 -7.05
CA VAL A 259 4.62 0.69 -7.36
C VAL A 259 4.15 -0.76 -7.45
N SER A 260 4.90 -1.60 -8.15
CA SER A 260 4.59 -3.02 -8.33
C SER A 260 4.57 -3.80 -7.01
N THR A 261 5.50 -3.50 -6.09
CA THR A 261 5.52 -4.15 -4.76
C THR A 261 4.30 -3.77 -3.92
N LEU A 262 3.84 -2.52 -3.95
CA LEU A 262 2.62 -2.11 -3.24
C LEU A 262 1.36 -2.75 -3.81
N ILE A 263 1.25 -2.82 -5.14
CA ILE A 263 0.15 -3.52 -5.81
C ILE A 263 0.15 -5.00 -5.40
N MET A 264 1.32 -5.64 -5.35
CA MET A 264 1.44 -7.03 -4.90
C MET A 264 1.05 -7.20 -3.44
N GLN A 265 1.43 -6.27 -2.55
CA GLN A 265 1.00 -6.27 -1.15
C GLN A 265 -0.52 -6.14 -1.01
N LYS A 266 -1.14 -5.29 -1.83
CA LYS A 266 -2.61 -5.15 -1.88
C LYS A 266 -3.29 -6.43 -2.36
N ILE A 267 -2.83 -7.02 -3.46
CA ILE A 267 -3.37 -8.30 -3.97
C ILE A 267 -3.20 -9.39 -2.91
N LEU A 268 -2.06 -9.43 -2.23
CA LEU A 268 -1.80 -10.37 -1.15
C LEU A 268 -2.74 -10.13 0.04
N LEU A 269 -3.01 -8.89 0.42
CA LEU A 269 -3.94 -8.54 1.49
C LEU A 269 -5.37 -9.02 1.18
N GLN A 270 -5.85 -8.81 -0.05
CA GLN A 270 -7.15 -9.30 -0.52
C GLN A 270 -7.20 -10.83 -0.53
N PHE A 271 -6.13 -11.48 -1.02
CA PHE A 271 -6.01 -12.93 -1.01
C PHE A 271 -6.05 -13.50 0.41
N ILE A 272 -5.32 -12.91 1.35
CA ILE A 272 -5.27 -13.33 2.76
C ILE A 272 -6.65 -13.25 3.39
N HIS A 273 -7.36 -12.12 3.23
CA HIS A 273 -8.68 -11.94 3.82
C HIS A 273 -9.67 -13.00 3.34
N GLN A 274 -9.70 -13.26 2.02
CA GLN A 274 -10.64 -14.20 1.43
C GLN A 274 -10.26 -15.67 1.67
N ASN A 275 -8.97 -16.01 1.68
CA ASN A 275 -8.53 -17.41 1.62
C ASN A 275 -7.89 -17.94 2.91
N ALA A 276 -7.30 -17.08 3.75
CA ALA A 276 -6.53 -17.57 4.90
C ALA A 276 -7.41 -18.37 5.86
N ILE A 277 -8.46 -17.77 6.39
CA ILE A 277 -9.39 -18.48 7.29
C ILE A 277 -10.24 -19.49 6.52
N ALA A 278 -10.70 -19.13 5.33
CA ALA A 278 -11.64 -19.93 4.56
C ALA A 278 -11.08 -21.28 4.11
N VAL A 279 -9.85 -21.27 3.59
CA VAL A 279 -9.24 -22.39 2.88
C VAL A 279 -8.11 -22.99 3.72
N PHE A 280 -7.18 -22.16 4.20
CA PHE A 280 -5.99 -22.69 4.86
C PHE A 280 -6.26 -23.20 6.27
N LEU A 281 -7.18 -22.60 7.03
CA LEU A 281 -7.50 -23.08 8.37
C LEU A 281 -8.13 -24.48 8.37
N PRO A 282 -9.20 -24.78 7.59
CA PRO A 282 -9.74 -26.14 7.50
C PRO A 282 -8.73 -27.14 6.94
N LEU A 283 -7.92 -26.72 5.97
CA LEU A 283 -6.86 -27.56 5.39
C LEU A 283 -5.83 -27.94 6.46
N GLY A 284 -5.37 -26.98 7.26
CA GLY A 284 -4.43 -27.21 8.35
C GLY A 284 -5.01 -28.12 9.43
N LEU A 285 -6.28 -27.94 9.81
CA LEU A 285 -6.99 -28.82 10.74
C LEU A 285 -7.17 -30.23 10.17
N GLY A 286 -7.50 -30.35 8.89
CA GLY A 286 -7.62 -31.63 8.18
C GLY A 286 -6.29 -32.38 8.12
N PHE A 287 -5.19 -31.71 7.79
CA PHE A 287 -3.85 -32.31 7.81
C PHE A 287 -3.41 -32.71 9.21
N ARG A 288 -3.88 -32.01 10.25
CA ARG A 288 -3.61 -32.38 11.64
C ARG A 288 -4.27 -33.71 12.05
N ALA A 289 -5.39 -34.08 11.41
CA ALA A 289 -6.06 -35.36 11.62
C ALA A 289 -5.25 -36.56 11.08
N ILE A 290 -4.34 -36.31 10.14
CA ILE A 290 -3.53 -37.34 9.50
C ILE A 290 -2.19 -37.45 10.25
N PRO A 291 -1.84 -38.61 10.85
CA PRO A 291 -0.66 -38.75 11.71
C PRO A 291 0.66 -38.29 11.07
N PHE A 292 0.84 -38.58 9.78
CA PHE A 292 2.07 -38.22 9.05
C PHE A 292 2.11 -36.75 8.59
N LEU A 293 0.96 -36.07 8.50
CA LEU A 293 0.88 -34.64 8.13
C LEU A 293 0.69 -33.71 9.32
N ARG A 294 0.72 -34.24 10.56
CA ARG A 294 0.38 -33.44 11.76
C ARG A 294 1.22 -32.18 11.92
N LYS A 295 2.53 -32.30 11.69
CA LYS A 295 3.45 -31.16 11.76
C LYS A 295 3.14 -30.14 10.67
N THR A 296 2.91 -30.60 9.44
CA THR A 296 2.49 -29.78 8.30
C THR A 296 1.14 -29.09 8.54
N GLY A 297 0.16 -29.79 9.14
CA GLY A 297 -1.12 -29.17 9.50
C GLY A 297 -0.93 -28.04 10.50
N SER A 298 -0.07 -28.24 11.50
CA SER A 298 0.27 -27.24 12.50
C SER A 298 1.01 -26.02 11.90
N THR A 299 1.87 -26.24 10.91
CA THR A 299 2.56 -25.14 10.20
C THR A 299 1.60 -24.34 9.33
N ILE A 300 0.67 -25.00 8.63
CA ILE A 300 -0.36 -24.32 7.83
C ILE A 300 -1.28 -23.50 8.73
N ILE A 301 -1.68 -24.02 9.89
CA ILE A 301 -2.45 -23.27 10.89
C ILE A 301 -1.65 -22.03 11.31
N ALA A 302 -0.39 -22.19 11.73
CA ALA A 302 0.45 -21.07 12.15
C ALA A 302 0.63 -20.01 11.05
N LEU A 303 0.84 -20.43 9.80
CA LEU A 303 0.94 -19.55 8.64
C LEU A 303 -0.36 -18.78 8.42
N THR A 304 -1.50 -19.46 8.56
CA THR A 304 -2.82 -18.84 8.45
C THR A 304 -3.02 -17.74 9.48
N LEU A 305 -2.69 -18.02 10.75
CA LEU A 305 -2.82 -17.04 11.83
C LEU A 305 -1.85 -15.87 11.64
N ALA A 306 -0.61 -16.12 11.23
CA ALA A 306 0.37 -15.07 10.96
C ALA A 306 -0.08 -14.18 9.80
N LEU A 307 -0.48 -14.76 8.67
CA LEU A 307 -0.96 -13.98 7.52
C LEU A 307 -2.23 -13.20 7.87
N TYR A 308 -3.20 -13.81 8.56
CA TYR A 308 -4.48 -13.14 8.83
C TYR A 308 -4.39 -12.05 9.92
N PHE A 309 -3.57 -12.24 10.95
CA PHE A 309 -3.46 -11.29 12.06
C PHE A 309 -2.27 -10.34 11.95
N VAL A 310 -1.09 -10.87 11.62
CA VAL A 310 0.17 -10.12 11.73
C VAL A 310 0.42 -9.27 10.49
N PHE A 311 0.09 -9.78 9.30
CA PHE A 311 0.33 -9.06 8.05
C PHE A 311 -0.42 -7.70 7.98
N PRO A 312 -1.76 -7.64 8.13
CA PRO A 312 -2.48 -6.36 8.12
C PRO A 312 -2.03 -5.44 9.26
N LEU A 313 -1.78 -5.99 10.46
CA LEU A 313 -1.26 -5.24 11.60
C LEU A 313 0.06 -4.54 11.25
N THR A 314 0.96 -5.23 10.56
CA THR A 314 2.27 -4.67 10.26
C THR A 314 2.17 -3.54 9.24
N ILE A 315 1.28 -3.64 8.26
CA ILE A 315 1.02 -2.54 7.34
C ILE A 315 0.39 -1.36 8.08
N TRP A 316 -0.52 -1.60 9.02
CA TRP A 316 -1.06 -0.54 9.88
C TRP A 316 0.03 0.11 10.74
N ILE A 317 0.99 -0.63 11.29
CA ILE A 317 2.14 -0.05 11.99
C ILE A 317 2.94 0.84 11.04
N ASN A 318 3.18 0.41 9.80
CA ASN A 318 3.87 1.23 8.80
C ASN A 318 3.07 2.50 8.45
N GLN A 319 1.73 2.43 8.40
CA GLN A 319 0.85 3.60 8.24
C GLN A 319 1.02 4.59 9.39
N GLN A 320 1.09 4.11 10.63
CA GLN A 320 1.32 4.97 11.80
C GLN A 320 2.72 5.60 11.79
N VAL A 321 3.74 4.84 11.38
CA VAL A 321 5.10 5.38 11.19
C VAL A 321 5.11 6.43 10.09
N TYR A 322 4.43 6.17 8.97
CA TYR A 322 4.29 7.12 7.86
C TYR A 322 3.65 8.43 8.32
N PHE A 323 2.48 8.38 8.97
CA PHE A 323 1.80 9.59 9.44
C PHE A 323 2.52 10.26 10.62
N GLY A 324 3.21 9.48 11.46
CA GLY A 324 4.07 10.00 12.52
C GLY A 324 5.27 10.78 11.99
N LEU A 325 5.85 10.34 10.87
CA LEU A 325 6.88 11.08 10.14
C LEU A 325 6.31 12.32 9.44
N GLN A 326 4.99 12.38 9.20
CA GLN A 326 4.28 13.48 8.52
C GLN A 326 3.68 14.55 9.44
N GLY A 327 3.76 14.43 10.76
CA GLY A 327 3.24 15.48 11.64
C GLY A 327 3.68 15.33 13.08
N GLY A 328 4.67 16.14 13.48
CA GLY A 328 4.99 16.36 14.89
C GLY A 328 4.37 17.66 15.37
N ILE A 329 3.69 17.64 16.52
CA ILE A 329 3.33 18.86 17.22
C ILE A 329 4.58 19.35 17.96
N VAL A 330 5.19 20.43 17.47
CA VAL A 330 6.28 21.11 18.18
C VAL A 330 5.70 22.40 18.75
N ASN A 331 5.71 22.53 20.07
CA ASN A 331 5.19 23.70 20.79
C ASN A 331 3.70 24.01 20.55
N GLY A 332 2.86 22.98 20.41
CA GLY A 332 1.42 23.17 20.17
C GLY A 332 1.06 23.64 18.76
N GLN A 333 2.04 23.78 17.86
CA GLN A 333 1.82 24.03 16.45
C GLN A 333 2.15 22.77 15.66
N TYR A 334 1.28 22.42 14.71
CA TYR A 334 1.59 21.40 13.71
C TYR A 334 2.74 21.92 12.85
N GLN A 335 3.93 21.36 13.05
CA GLN A 335 5.00 21.55 12.09
C GLN A 335 4.79 20.54 10.99
N HIS A 336 4.58 21.03 9.77
CA HIS A 336 4.72 20.23 8.57
C HIS A 336 6.16 19.71 8.55
N PRO A 337 6.40 18.41 8.71
CA PRO A 337 7.74 17.89 8.53
C PRO A 337 8.15 18.12 7.09
N VAL A 338 9.46 18.19 6.89
CA VAL A 338 10.10 18.35 5.59
C VAL A 338 9.55 17.31 4.60
N ILE A 339 9.12 16.12 5.05
CA ILE A 339 8.51 15.03 4.24
C ILE A 339 7.05 15.29 3.81
N SER A 340 6.40 16.37 4.25
CA SER A 340 5.01 16.71 3.87
C SER A 340 4.87 17.92 2.95
N ASP A 341 5.90 18.76 2.78
CA ASP A 341 5.84 19.88 1.83
C ASP A 341 5.77 19.40 0.37
N TRP A 342 6.04 18.12 0.11
CA TRP A 342 5.99 17.50 -1.22
C TRP A 342 4.58 17.20 -1.73
N THR A 343 3.52 17.34 -0.92
CA THR A 343 2.15 17.35 -1.47
C THR A 343 1.81 18.68 -2.16
N ASN A 344 2.54 19.75 -1.82
CA ASN A 344 2.50 21.03 -2.54
C ASN A 344 3.44 21.05 -3.74
N TYR A 345 4.02 19.90 -4.08
CA TYR A 345 4.83 19.73 -5.27
C TYR A 345 3.91 19.77 -6.49
N HIS A 346 3.58 20.98 -6.91
CA HIS A 346 3.17 21.22 -8.28
C HIS A 346 4.28 20.67 -9.15
N THR A 347 3.94 19.84 -10.13
CA THR A 347 4.87 19.62 -11.22
C THR A 347 5.31 21.01 -11.65
N LEU A 348 6.60 21.32 -11.65
CA LEU A 348 7.10 22.64 -12.07
C LEU A 348 6.53 23.02 -13.46
N LEU A 349 6.16 21.99 -14.23
CA LEU A 349 5.32 22.05 -15.42
C LEU A 349 3.98 22.80 -15.25
N GLN A 350 3.22 22.58 -14.17
CA GLN A 350 2.00 23.34 -13.84
C GLN A 350 2.30 24.82 -13.58
N ALA A 351 3.44 25.14 -12.95
CA ALA A 351 3.86 26.53 -12.81
C ALA A 351 4.20 27.18 -14.16
N CYS A 352 4.59 26.37 -15.15
CA CYS A 352 4.79 26.79 -16.54
C CYS A 352 3.50 26.84 -17.38
N VAL A 353 2.35 26.36 -16.87
CA VAL A 353 1.07 26.46 -17.59
C VAL A 353 0.57 27.92 -17.50
N PRO A 354 0.18 28.55 -18.62
CA PRO A 354 -0.43 29.88 -18.60
C PRO A 354 -1.75 29.84 -17.82
N GLN A 355 -1.84 30.62 -16.74
CA GLN A 355 -3.03 30.74 -15.90
C GLN A 355 -3.98 31.81 -16.43
N THR A 356 -3.45 32.83 -17.11
CA THR A 356 -4.26 33.92 -17.67
C THR A 356 -4.27 33.89 -19.22
N PRO A 357 -5.31 34.45 -19.87
CA PRO A 357 -5.32 34.62 -21.32
C PRO A 357 -4.15 35.47 -21.84
N ALA A 358 -3.76 36.50 -21.07
CA ALA A 358 -2.65 37.38 -21.41
C ALA A 358 -1.30 36.64 -21.43
N GLU A 359 -1.08 35.72 -20.49
CA GLU A 359 0.08 34.83 -20.49
C GLU A 359 0.09 33.85 -21.66
N ARG A 360 -1.11 33.47 -22.15
CA ARG A 360 -1.26 32.63 -23.34
C ARG A 360 -0.85 33.37 -24.62
N GLU A 361 -1.11 34.67 -24.67
CA GLU A 361 -0.74 35.55 -25.80
C GLU A 361 0.71 36.05 -25.70
N ASN A 362 1.27 36.13 -24.49
CA ASN A 362 2.64 36.61 -24.24
C ASN A 362 3.44 35.65 -23.32
N PRO A 363 4.27 34.77 -23.89
CA PRO A 363 5.10 33.82 -23.13
C PRO A 363 6.04 34.47 -22.12
N GLN A 364 6.44 35.73 -22.35
CA GLN A 364 7.32 36.43 -21.43
C GLN A 364 6.68 36.65 -20.05
N LEU A 365 5.35 36.83 -20.01
CA LEU A 365 4.62 36.96 -18.74
C LEU A 365 4.65 35.66 -17.92
N VAL A 366 4.65 34.49 -18.59
CA VAL A 366 4.80 33.19 -17.93
C VAL A 366 6.21 33.07 -17.36
N ILE A 367 7.23 33.42 -18.14
CA ILE A 367 8.63 33.40 -17.69
C ILE A 367 8.81 34.33 -16.49
N ASP A 368 8.31 35.57 -16.57
CA ASP A 368 8.42 36.56 -15.50
C ASP A 368 7.67 36.13 -14.23
N ARG A 369 6.52 35.46 -14.36
CA ARG A 369 5.80 34.88 -13.21
C ARG A 369 6.59 33.71 -12.63
N VAL A 370 6.99 32.74 -13.44
CA VAL A 370 7.76 31.57 -12.98
C VAL A 370 9.05 32.02 -12.31
N GLN A 371 9.73 33.02 -12.86
CA GLN A 371 10.96 33.56 -12.29
C GLN A 371 10.69 34.36 -11.00
N ARG A 372 9.54 35.01 -10.86
CA ARG A 372 9.14 35.71 -9.63
C ARG A 372 8.66 34.76 -8.53
N ASP A 373 7.89 33.74 -8.89
CA ASP A 373 7.25 32.83 -7.94
C ASP A 373 8.21 31.69 -7.54
N ILE A 374 9.14 31.31 -8.43
CA ILE A 374 10.10 30.21 -8.21
C ILE A 374 11.52 30.74 -8.06
N ALA A 375 12.05 31.58 -8.96
CA ALA A 375 13.45 31.98 -8.84
C ALA A 375 13.72 33.06 -7.79
N GLN A 376 12.86 34.06 -7.59
CA GLN A 376 13.11 35.09 -6.55
C GLN A 376 13.17 34.50 -5.12
N PRO A 377 12.30 33.57 -4.71
CA PRO A 377 12.38 32.95 -3.38
C PRO A 377 13.55 32.00 -3.20
N TYR A 378 14.23 31.56 -4.26
CA TYR A 378 15.40 30.69 -4.18
C TYR A 378 16.71 31.47 -4.37
N ALA A 379 16.74 32.46 -5.26
CA ALA A 379 17.89 33.30 -5.55
C ALA A 379 18.17 34.33 -4.45
N ALA A 380 17.14 34.90 -3.81
CA ALA A 380 17.32 35.76 -2.64
C ALA A 380 17.80 34.98 -1.40
N ASN A 381 17.80 33.66 -1.48
CA ASN A 381 17.78 32.77 -0.33
C ASN A 381 18.91 31.74 -0.34
N ALA A 382 19.78 31.63 -1.36
CA ALA A 382 20.85 30.62 -1.32
C ALA A 382 21.89 30.87 -0.20
N SER A 383 22.19 32.12 0.16
CA SER A 383 23.05 32.47 1.31
C SER A 383 22.28 32.73 2.60
N ASP A 384 21.03 33.18 2.46
CA ASP A 384 20.14 33.42 3.58
C ASP A 384 19.38 32.16 4.02
N VAL A 385 19.33 31.07 3.26
CA VAL A 385 18.67 29.79 3.65
C VAL A 385 19.57 28.98 4.56
N GLU A 386 20.89 29.02 4.42
CA GLU A 386 21.77 28.40 5.43
C GLU A 386 21.71 29.16 6.77
N LYS A 387 21.56 30.49 6.69
CA LYS A 387 21.46 31.39 7.84
C LYS A 387 20.05 31.42 8.45
N ALA A 388 19.01 31.34 7.63
CA ALA A 388 17.59 31.28 8.01
C ALA A 388 17.14 29.85 8.34
N LEU A 389 17.82 28.79 7.88
CA LEU A 389 17.67 27.46 8.48
C LEU A 389 18.26 27.47 9.89
N ARG A 390 19.43 28.10 10.10
CA ARG A 390 19.97 28.31 11.46
C ARG A 390 19.10 29.22 12.34
N GLU A 391 18.46 30.25 11.80
CA GLU A 391 17.59 31.17 12.56
C GLU A 391 16.14 30.67 12.69
N LYS A 392 15.50 30.06 11.68
CA LYS A 392 14.13 29.51 11.77
C LYS A 392 14.05 28.21 12.59
N ILE A 393 15.14 27.46 12.73
CA ILE A 393 15.20 26.36 13.71
C ILE A 393 15.08 26.90 15.16
N TYR A 394 15.29 28.21 15.39
CA TYR A 394 15.17 28.85 16.71
C TYR A 394 14.23 30.06 16.81
N GLY A 395 13.58 30.53 15.74
CA GLY A 395 12.90 31.84 15.76
C GLY A 395 11.68 32.00 14.84
N SER A 396 10.50 31.87 15.45
CA SER A 396 9.22 32.57 15.20
C SER A 396 8.58 32.63 13.80
N ALA A 397 7.33 32.15 13.80
CA ALA A 397 6.26 32.44 12.86
C ALA A 397 5.96 33.95 12.71
N LYS A 398 5.58 34.35 11.50
CA LYS A 398 4.33 35.06 11.13
C LYS A 398 4.46 35.55 9.68
N ASN A 399 3.42 35.31 8.90
CA ASN A 399 3.15 35.83 7.55
C ASN A 399 3.75 35.04 6.38
N ALA A 400 3.00 34.04 5.91
CA ALA A 400 2.99 33.66 4.51
C ALA A 400 1.55 33.24 4.14
N GLN A 401 0.82 34.18 3.54
CA GLN A 401 -0.50 33.95 2.97
C GLN A 401 -0.34 33.51 1.51
N GLY A 402 -1.06 32.45 1.16
CA GLY A 402 -1.72 32.30 -0.13
C GLY A 402 -0.86 31.79 -1.28
N GLN A 403 -1.00 30.49 -1.57
CA GLN A 403 -1.16 29.97 -2.94
C GLN A 403 -1.70 28.53 -2.85
N THR A 404 -2.91 28.30 -3.37
CA THR A 404 -3.53 26.97 -3.53
C THR A 404 -3.65 26.69 -5.02
N VAL A 405 -3.03 25.62 -5.50
CA VAL A 405 -3.14 25.20 -6.91
C VAL A 405 -3.78 23.81 -6.99
N SER A 406 -4.66 23.68 -7.98
CA SER A 406 -5.46 22.50 -8.29
C SER A 406 -4.63 21.43 -9.02
N ILE A 407 -4.62 20.20 -8.50
CA ILE A 407 -3.97 19.04 -9.15
C ILE A 407 -5.01 18.28 -9.98
N TYR A 408 -4.94 18.44 -11.30
CA TYR A 408 -5.62 17.58 -12.26
C TYR A 408 -4.78 16.31 -12.50
N MET A 409 -5.30 15.15 -12.11
CA MET A 409 -4.85 13.86 -12.67
C MET A 409 -5.95 13.35 -13.62
N PRO A 410 -5.65 13.10 -14.90
CA PRO A 410 -6.64 12.60 -15.84
C PRO A 410 -7.00 11.14 -15.59
N THR A 411 -8.24 10.78 -15.91
CA THR A 411 -8.87 9.49 -15.61
C THR A 411 -8.63 8.45 -16.70
N SER A 412 -8.24 7.24 -16.26
CA SER A 412 -7.59 6.14 -16.99
C SER A 412 -6.11 6.41 -17.26
N GLN A 413 -5.23 5.49 -16.87
CA GLN A 413 -3.78 5.61 -17.09
C GLN A 413 -3.45 5.90 -18.57
N ALA A 414 -4.28 5.44 -19.50
CA ALA A 414 -4.19 5.78 -20.91
C ALA A 414 -4.47 7.27 -21.18
N ASN A 415 -5.53 7.88 -20.62
CA ASN A 415 -5.75 9.31 -20.79
C ASN A 415 -4.80 10.16 -19.94
N ALA A 416 -4.36 9.71 -18.77
CA ALA A 416 -3.31 10.38 -17.99
C ALA A 416 -2.00 10.41 -18.78
N LEU A 417 -1.64 9.28 -19.39
CA LEU A 417 -0.49 9.20 -20.28
C LEU A 417 -0.71 10.02 -21.56
N ILE A 418 -1.88 9.97 -22.19
CA ILE A 418 -2.18 10.75 -23.41
C ILE A 418 -2.22 12.25 -23.12
N GLU A 419 -2.74 12.68 -21.99
CA GLU A 419 -2.85 14.08 -21.61
C GLU A 419 -1.53 14.60 -21.04
N ALA A 420 -0.77 13.78 -20.30
CA ALA A 420 0.64 14.05 -20.04
C ALA A 420 1.41 14.15 -21.37
N LEU A 421 1.28 13.20 -22.28
CA LEU A 421 1.91 13.26 -23.61
C LEU A 421 1.41 14.42 -24.46
N LYS A 422 0.18 14.91 -24.28
CA LYS A 422 -0.36 16.05 -25.03
C LYS A 422 0.13 17.38 -24.45
N ASN A 423 0.07 17.54 -23.13
CA ASN A 423 0.52 18.74 -22.43
C ASN A 423 2.05 18.84 -22.45
N ASN A 424 2.74 17.74 -22.18
CA ASN A 424 4.19 17.66 -22.33
C ASN A 424 4.61 17.55 -23.79
N GLY A 425 3.78 17.02 -24.69
CA GLY A 425 4.04 17.00 -26.14
C GLY A 425 3.99 18.39 -26.75
N GLN A 426 3.11 19.28 -26.29
CA GLN A 426 3.19 20.70 -26.64
C GLN A 426 4.50 21.32 -26.15
N LEU A 427 4.94 20.96 -24.95
CA LEU A 427 6.22 21.42 -24.42
C LEU A 427 7.40 20.89 -25.25
N VAL A 428 7.44 19.59 -25.52
CA VAL A 428 8.42 18.94 -26.41
C VAL A 428 8.40 19.58 -27.79
N THR A 429 7.25 19.74 -28.44
CA THR A 429 7.18 20.32 -29.79
C THR A 429 7.54 21.81 -29.81
N THR A 430 7.16 22.57 -28.78
CA THR A 430 7.42 24.02 -28.70
C THR A 430 8.87 24.32 -28.29
N TYR A 431 9.48 23.49 -27.46
CA TYR A 431 10.83 23.72 -26.95
C TYR A 431 11.92 22.92 -27.68
N LEU A 432 11.62 21.73 -28.24
CA LEU A 432 12.62 20.92 -28.97
C LEU A 432 12.59 21.13 -30.48
N LEU A 433 11.43 21.41 -31.08
CA LEU A 433 11.32 21.55 -32.54
C LEU A 433 11.31 23.00 -33.02
N HIS A 434 11.20 23.97 -32.11
CA HIS A 434 11.22 25.38 -32.52
C HIS A 434 12.68 25.83 -32.76
N PRO A 435 13.04 26.29 -33.97
CA PRO A 435 14.43 26.63 -34.32
C PRO A 435 14.98 27.80 -33.49
N ALA A 436 14.11 28.64 -32.94
CA ALA A 436 14.48 29.68 -31.97
C ALA A 436 15.03 29.11 -30.65
N PHE A 437 14.79 27.84 -30.33
CA PHE A 437 15.32 27.19 -29.13
C PHE A 437 16.69 26.53 -29.39
N ALA A 438 16.93 26.05 -30.61
CA ALA A 438 18.24 25.57 -31.03
C ALA A 438 19.30 26.69 -31.11
N LEU A 439 18.86 27.95 -31.25
CA LEU A 439 19.73 29.12 -31.41
C LEU A 439 19.50 30.25 -30.38
N GLY A 440 18.47 30.13 -29.54
CA GLY A 440 18.10 31.13 -28.54
C GLY A 440 18.73 30.87 -27.17
N PRO A 441 18.58 31.79 -26.20
CA PRO A 441 19.07 31.57 -24.85
C PRO A 441 18.43 30.30 -24.31
N SER A 442 19.28 29.34 -23.93
CA SER A 442 18.87 28.07 -23.33
C SER A 442 17.76 28.31 -22.31
N LEU A 443 16.67 27.54 -22.35
CA LEU A 443 15.77 27.32 -21.21
C LEU A 443 16.67 27.36 -19.97
N PRO A 444 16.38 28.15 -18.93
CA PRO A 444 17.37 28.39 -17.89
C PRO A 444 17.69 27.03 -17.29
N VAL A 445 18.87 26.55 -17.63
CA VAL A 445 19.28 25.16 -17.46
C VAL A 445 19.12 24.79 -15.99
N ASP A 446 19.41 25.77 -15.14
CA ASP A 446 19.17 25.82 -13.71
C ASP A 446 17.77 25.33 -13.28
N PHE A 447 16.67 25.73 -13.94
CA PHE A 447 15.32 25.26 -13.57
C PHE A 447 15.09 23.79 -13.92
N PHE A 448 15.62 23.33 -15.06
CA PHE A 448 15.48 21.93 -15.44
C PHE A 448 16.30 21.05 -14.50
N TYR A 449 17.54 21.45 -14.19
CA TYR A 449 18.38 20.75 -13.24
C TYR A 449 17.80 20.77 -11.83
N SER A 450 17.25 21.91 -11.37
CA SER A 450 16.59 21.97 -10.06
C SER A 450 15.36 21.05 -10.02
N ALA A 451 14.53 21.04 -11.07
CA ALA A 451 13.38 20.16 -11.18
C ALA A 451 13.78 18.68 -11.12
N LEU A 452 14.85 18.32 -11.84
CA LEU A 452 15.36 16.96 -11.93
C LEU A 452 15.95 16.49 -10.60
N VAL A 453 16.82 17.29 -9.98
CA VAL A 453 17.43 16.97 -8.67
C VAL A 453 16.35 16.77 -7.61
N ASP A 454 15.34 17.62 -7.63
CA ASP A 454 14.25 17.60 -6.66
C ASP A 454 13.34 16.36 -6.88
N GLN A 455 12.93 16.07 -8.11
CA GLN A 455 12.18 14.85 -8.45
C GLN A 455 12.96 13.55 -8.14
N ILE A 456 14.26 13.52 -8.43
CA ILE A 456 15.13 12.39 -8.09
C ILE A 456 15.20 12.21 -6.57
N THR A 457 15.37 13.29 -5.82
CA THR A 457 15.45 13.25 -4.35
C THR A 457 14.16 12.73 -3.75
N VAL A 458 13.02 13.23 -4.22
CA VAL A 458 11.68 12.75 -3.83
C VAL A 458 11.53 11.26 -4.15
N GLY A 459 11.81 10.89 -5.39
CA GLY A 459 11.68 9.51 -5.86
C GLY A 459 12.53 8.54 -5.04
N ALA A 460 13.78 8.90 -4.76
CA ALA A 460 14.68 8.09 -3.95
C ALA A 460 14.22 7.94 -2.49
N GLN A 461 13.74 9.02 -1.86
CA GLN A 461 13.22 8.97 -0.49
C GLN A 461 11.97 8.08 -0.39
N TRP A 462 11.03 8.23 -1.33
CA TRP A 462 9.82 7.41 -1.38
C TRP A 462 10.10 5.95 -1.66
N PHE A 463 11.05 5.67 -2.55
CA PHE A 463 11.52 4.32 -2.81
C PHE A 463 12.13 3.71 -1.54
N ALA A 464 13.01 4.44 -0.85
CA ALA A 464 13.63 3.97 0.39
C ALA A 464 12.58 3.68 1.48
N LEU A 465 11.57 4.53 1.61
CA LEU A 465 10.47 4.34 2.56
C LEU A 465 9.62 3.10 2.23
N ASN A 466 9.29 2.89 0.95
CA ASN A 466 8.58 1.71 0.49
C ASN A 466 9.39 0.43 0.76
N LEU A 467 10.69 0.45 0.44
CA LEU A 467 11.58 -0.67 0.72
C LEU A 467 11.63 -0.99 2.23
N LEU A 468 11.74 0.05 3.07
CA LEU A 468 11.73 -0.11 4.53
C LEU A 468 10.42 -0.75 5.02
N PHE A 469 9.28 -0.30 4.52
CA PHE A 469 7.97 -0.87 4.88
C PHE A 469 7.82 -2.32 4.42
N LEU A 470 8.30 -2.65 3.23
CA LEU A 470 8.30 -4.02 2.72
C LEU A 470 9.17 -4.92 3.61
N VAL A 471 10.39 -4.50 3.92
CA VAL A 471 11.32 -5.25 4.77
C VAL A 471 10.75 -5.42 6.18
N ASN A 472 10.22 -4.36 6.79
CA ASN A 472 9.59 -4.44 8.11
C ASN A 472 8.40 -5.41 8.12
N THR A 473 7.54 -5.35 7.09
CA THR A 473 6.38 -6.25 6.94
C THR A 473 6.81 -7.70 6.87
N LEU A 474 7.85 -7.99 6.08
CA LEU A 474 8.37 -9.33 5.91
C LEU A 474 9.03 -9.84 7.20
N ILE A 475 9.91 -9.05 7.83
CA ILE A 475 10.62 -9.45 9.06
C ILE A 475 9.63 -9.74 10.19
N ILE A 476 8.67 -8.85 10.44
CA ILE A 476 7.70 -9.01 11.54
C ILE A 476 6.80 -10.23 11.28
N THR A 477 6.30 -10.39 10.05
CA THR A 477 5.42 -11.51 9.70
C THR A 477 6.15 -12.85 9.79
N ILE A 478 7.39 -12.96 9.30
CA ILE A 478 8.17 -14.21 9.37
C ILE A 478 8.56 -14.55 10.81
N THR A 479 8.97 -13.54 11.60
CA THR A 479 9.36 -13.75 13.00
C THR A 479 8.17 -14.24 13.81
N LEU A 480 7.01 -13.59 13.70
CA LEU A 480 5.81 -14.02 14.41
C LEU A 480 5.25 -15.35 13.89
N PHE A 481 5.35 -15.62 12.59
CA PHE A 481 5.03 -16.95 12.05
C PHE A 481 5.86 -18.05 12.73
N ARG A 482 7.17 -17.84 12.87
CA ARG A 482 8.07 -18.81 13.52
C ARG A 482 7.64 -19.06 14.96
N ASP A 483 7.35 -18.00 15.71
CA ASP A 483 6.96 -18.11 17.12
C ASP A 483 5.60 -18.79 17.29
N ILE A 484 4.62 -18.45 16.45
CA ILE A 484 3.29 -19.11 16.42
C ILE A 484 3.44 -20.59 16.02
N SER A 485 4.29 -20.90 15.03
CA SER A 485 4.54 -22.27 14.59
C SER A 485 5.12 -23.11 15.73
N LEU A 486 6.13 -22.59 16.44
CA LEU A 486 6.71 -23.26 17.61
C LEU A 486 5.68 -23.45 18.73
N ALA A 487 4.87 -22.44 19.01
CA ALA A 487 3.85 -22.50 20.06
C ALA A 487 2.77 -23.56 19.79
N ILE A 488 2.40 -23.78 18.52
CA ILE A 488 1.38 -24.76 18.11
C ILE A 488 1.98 -26.18 17.90
N GLY A 489 3.31 -26.29 17.96
CA GLY A 489 4.04 -27.55 17.71
C GLY A 489 4.24 -27.86 16.22
N GLY A 490 4.20 -26.84 15.37
CA GLY A 490 4.59 -26.90 13.97
C GLY A 490 6.11 -26.88 13.76
N GLU A 491 6.52 -27.07 12.51
CA GLU A 491 7.90 -26.90 12.10
C GLU A 491 8.22 -25.41 11.87
N PRO A 492 9.22 -24.83 12.54
CA PRO A 492 9.59 -23.43 12.31
C PRO A 492 10.23 -23.21 10.92
N ARG A 493 10.65 -24.29 10.26
CA ARG A 493 11.34 -24.25 8.98
C ARG A 493 10.34 -24.53 7.86
N ILE A 494 9.86 -23.48 7.21
CA ILE A 494 9.26 -23.64 5.89
C ILE A 494 10.39 -24.06 4.96
N PHE A 495 10.20 -25.15 4.21
CA PHE A 495 11.18 -25.66 3.25
C PHE A 495 11.76 -24.52 2.40
N GLY A 496 13.06 -24.25 2.53
CA GLY A 496 13.78 -23.25 1.75
C GLY A 496 13.91 -21.85 2.37
N MET A 497 13.01 -21.43 3.28
CA MET A 497 13.06 -20.06 3.85
C MET A 497 14.06 -19.89 4.99
N SER A 498 14.59 -20.98 5.57
CA SER A 498 15.58 -20.89 6.66
C SER A 498 16.96 -20.37 6.24
N LYS A 499 17.15 -20.06 4.95
CA LYS A 499 18.37 -19.44 4.43
C LYS A 499 18.20 -17.94 4.13
N LEU A 500 16.97 -17.43 4.21
CA LEU A 500 16.62 -16.06 3.85
C LEU A 500 16.61 -15.12 5.06
N VAL A 501 16.46 -15.69 6.26
CA VAL A 501 16.76 -15.10 7.58
C VAL A 501 18.05 -15.74 8.08
#